data_AF-A0A1V9ZW96-F1
#
_entry.id   AF-A0A1V9ZW96-F1
#
_cell.length_a   1.000
_cell.length_b   1.000
_cell.length_c   1.000
_cell.angle_alpha   90.00
_cell.angle_beta   90.00
_cell.angle_gamma   90.00
#
_symmetry.space_group_name_H-M   'P 1'
#
loop_
_entity.id
_entity.type
_entity.pdbx_description
1 polymer ?
#
loop_
_entity_poly.entity_id
_entity_poly.type
_entity_poly.pdbx_seq_one_letter_code
_entity_poly.pdbx_strand_id
1 'polypeptide(L)'
;MPPKAKKKEPEPADNGVTRPMLVANYTKMCRSIGVPINAHMADALKGKGDEAEERLTQLLIDDEFGVLGNGGMRAMACAYGSVPHSTTAAYMHLSTIRVWNNAIGNEGASAIASMLCEGNGLVNIIYVELMDCGISVEGCKMLADALYANKKSPLQTLKLNCNNDIGDEGVAELCQGLFTNTTLKVLTINYLT
;
A
#
# COMPACT_ATOMS: atom_id res chain seq x y z
N MET A 1 11.11 -33.48 -26.65
CA MET A 1 11.84 -32.41 -25.93
C MET A 1 11.30 -32.36 -24.50
N PRO A 2 12.12 -32.55 -23.46
CA PRO A 2 11.67 -32.33 -22.09
C PRO A 2 11.42 -30.83 -21.84
N PRO A 3 10.40 -30.45 -21.04
CA PRO A 3 10.12 -29.05 -20.72
C PRO A 3 11.29 -28.46 -19.93
N LYS A 4 11.80 -27.31 -20.39
CA LYS A 4 12.84 -26.55 -19.70
C LYS A 4 12.30 -26.15 -18.31
N ALA A 5 13.00 -26.58 -17.26
CA ALA A 5 12.70 -26.16 -15.90
C ALA A 5 12.67 -24.62 -15.84
N LYS A 6 11.55 -24.05 -15.40
CA LYS A 6 11.47 -22.63 -15.07
C LYS A 6 12.53 -22.37 -14.00
N LYS A 7 13.53 -21.55 -14.29
CA LYS A 7 14.46 -21.05 -13.27
C LYS A 7 13.61 -20.37 -12.21
N LYS A 8 13.62 -20.90 -10.99
CA LYS A 8 13.06 -20.23 -9.81
C LYS A 8 13.76 -18.89 -9.72
N GLU A 9 13.02 -17.79 -9.88
CA GLU A 9 13.56 -16.46 -9.63
C GLU A 9 14.10 -16.43 -8.19
N PRO A 10 15.27 -15.83 -7.95
CA PRO A 10 15.81 -15.74 -6.60
C PRO A 10 14.78 -15.01 -5.73
N GLU A 11 14.41 -15.62 -4.61
CA GLU A 11 13.59 -14.92 -3.63
C GLU A 11 14.29 -13.61 -3.25
N PRO A 12 13.54 -12.50 -3.09
CA PRO A 12 14.13 -11.23 -2.68
C PRO A 12 14.99 -11.46 -1.44
N ALA A 13 16.21 -10.91 -1.43
CA ALA A 13 17.10 -11.04 -0.28
C ALA A 13 16.37 -10.53 0.97
N ASP A 14 16.07 -11.43 1.89
CA ASP A 14 15.42 -11.10 3.15
C ASP A 14 16.37 -10.19 3.94
N ASN A 15 15.94 -8.94 4.16
CA ASN A 15 16.70 -7.98 4.94
C ASN A 15 16.55 -8.20 6.46
N GLY A 16 15.88 -9.28 6.86
CA GLY A 16 15.70 -9.70 8.24
C GLY A 16 14.55 -9.01 8.95
N VAL A 17 13.73 -8.21 8.26
CA VAL A 17 12.58 -7.54 8.88
C VAL A 17 11.43 -8.53 9.01
N THR A 18 11.19 -8.99 10.23
CA THR A 18 10.17 -10.00 10.55
C THR A 18 8.80 -9.38 10.81
N ARG A 19 7.75 -10.20 10.78
CA ARG A 19 6.38 -9.78 11.10
C ARG A 19 6.23 -9.20 12.53
N PRO A 20 6.87 -9.75 13.58
CA PRO A 20 6.92 -9.10 14.90
C PRO A 20 7.59 -7.71 14.89
N MET A 21 8.66 -7.53 14.10
CA MET A 21 9.30 -6.22 13.96
C MET A 21 8.37 -5.21 13.30
N LEU A 22 7.59 -5.63 12.31
CA LEU A 22 6.58 -4.80 11.65
C LEU A 22 5.50 -4.30 12.62
N VAL A 23 4.97 -5.17 13.49
CA VAL A 23 4.02 -4.80 14.55
C VAL A 23 4.65 -3.77 15.52
N ALA A 24 5.90 -3.99 15.91
CA ALA A 24 6.63 -3.07 16.78
C ALA A 24 6.85 -1.70 16.11
N ASN A 25 7.21 -1.69 14.82
CA ASN A 25 7.37 -0.47 14.02
C ASN A 25 6.06 0.32 13.94
N TYR A 26 4.94 -0.34 13.61
CA TYR A 26 3.62 0.30 13.57
C TYR A 26 3.25 0.91 14.91
N THR A 27 3.38 0.16 15.99
CA THR A 27 3.08 0.60 17.35
C THR A 27 3.93 1.81 17.77
N LYS A 28 5.23 1.77 17.46
CA LYS A 28 6.16 2.87 17.72
C LYS A 28 5.79 4.11 16.92
N MET A 29 5.42 3.95 15.64
CA MET A 29 5.04 5.06 14.78
C MET A 29 3.73 5.71 15.19
N CYS A 30 2.70 4.94 15.54
CA CYS A 30 1.45 5.49 16.09
C CYS A 30 1.74 6.40 17.30
N ARG A 31 2.58 5.93 18.24
CA ARG A 31 2.99 6.72 19.41
C ARG A 31 3.76 7.97 19.04
N SER A 32 4.69 7.90 18.09
CA SER A 32 5.53 9.05 17.72
C SER A 32 4.75 10.17 17.03
N ILE A 33 3.70 9.83 16.27
CA ILE A 33 2.86 10.80 15.58
C ILE A 33 1.57 11.17 16.34
N GLY A 34 1.41 10.66 17.58
CA GLY A 34 0.25 10.97 18.43
C GLY A 34 -1.08 10.36 17.97
N VAL A 35 -1.04 9.29 17.19
CA VAL A 35 -2.24 8.60 16.68
C VAL A 35 -2.55 7.38 17.56
N PRO A 36 -3.81 7.15 17.95
CA PRO A 36 -4.21 5.94 18.67
C PRO A 36 -3.85 4.68 17.89
N ILE A 37 -3.35 3.65 18.59
CA ILE A 37 -3.06 2.36 17.97
C ILE A 37 -4.40 1.69 17.64
N ASN A 38 -4.66 1.44 16.36
CA ASN A 38 -5.80 0.61 15.96
C ASN A 38 -5.47 -0.85 16.30
N ALA A 39 -6.19 -1.42 17.28
CA ALA A 39 -5.94 -2.77 17.78
C ALA A 39 -6.17 -3.83 16.70
N HIS A 40 -7.20 -3.68 15.88
CA HIS A 40 -7.50 -4.61 14.80
C HIS A 40 -6.40 -4.60 13.73
N MET A 41 -5.86 -3.42 13.43
CA MET A 41 -4.70 -3.29 12.54
C MET A 41 -3.46 -3.97 13.13
N ALA A 42 -3.19 -3.77 14.43
CA ALA A 42 -2.08 -4.44 15.09
C ALA A 42 -2.24 -5.98 15.07
N ASP A 43 -3.46 -6.48 15.25
CA ASP A 43 -3.78 -7.91 15.16
C ASP A 43 -3.63 -8.45 13.74
N ALA A 44 -4.06 -7.69 12.70
CA ALA A 44 -3.84 -8.05 11.31
C ALA A 44 -2.34 -8.17 10.99
N LEU A 45 -1.54 -7.21 11.46
CA LEU A 45 -0.09 -7.26 11.32
C LEU A 45 0.53 -8.42 12.08
N LYS A 46 -0.03 -8.82 13.23
CA LYS A 46 0.50 -9.91 14.06
C LYS A 46 0.16 -11.29 13.49
N GLY A 47 -1.03 -11.48 12.93
CA GLY A 47 -1.53 -12.78 12.52
C GLY A 47 -2.03 -13.64 13.69
N LYS A 48 -2.68 -14.76 13.38
CA LYS A 48 -3.22 -15.70 14.37
C LYS A 48 -2.78 -17.13 14.04
N GLY A 49 -2.52 -17.93 15.08
CA GLY A 49 -2.13 -19.34 14.91
C GLY A 49 -0.89 -19.48 14.01
N ASP A 50 -0.96 -20.42 13.08
CA ASP A 50 0.14 -20.74 12.16
C ASP A 50 0.49 -19.58 11.20
N GLU A 51 -0.47 -18.69 10.89
CA GLU A 51 -0.22 -17.53 10.02
C GLU A 51 0.76 -16.53 10.64
N ALA A 52 0.87 -16.47 11.97
CA ALA A 52 1.76 -15.53 12.65
C ALA A 52 3.24 -15.83 12.38
N GLU A 53 3.56 -17.08 12.04
CA GLU A 53 4.90 -17.54 11.67
C GLU A 53 5.20 -17.34 10.17
N GLU A 54 4.16 -17.10 9.36
CA GLU A 54 4.29 -16.83 7.92
C GLU A 54 4.56 -15.35 7.62
N ARG A 55 5.14 -15.10 6.44
CA ARG A 55 5.34 -13.74 5.93
C ARG A 55 3.98 -13.13 5.57
N LEU A 56 3.70 -11.93 6.07
CA LEU A 56 2.52 -11.15 5.71
C LEU A 56 2.63 -10.66 4.27
N THR A 57 1.95 -11.31 3.34
CA THR A 57 2.01 -10.94 1.92
C THR A 57 0.85 -10.06 1.46
N GLN A 58 -0.24 -10.03 2.24
CA GLN A 58 -1.47 -9.33 1.90
C GLN A 58 -2.06 -8.66 3.14
N LEU A 59 -2.59 -7.47 2.94
CA LEU A 59 -3.29 -6.71 3.96
C LEU A 59 -4.68 -6.33 3.45
N LEU A 60 -5.71 -6.67 4.21
CA LEU A 60 -7.08 -6.23 4.03
C LEU A 60 -7.48 -5.42 5.26
N ILE A 61 -7.86 -4.17 5.04
CA ILE A 61 -8.40 -3.26 6.05
C ILE A 61 -9.80 -2.88 5.59
N ASP A 62 -10.82 -3.37 6.26
CA ASP A 62 -12.22 -3.03 6.01
C ASP A 62 -12.83 -2.33 7.25
N ASP A 63 -14.12 -2.06 7.21
CA ASP A 63 -14.85 -1.37 8.27
C ASP A 63 -15.07 -2.25 9.53
N GLU A 64 -14.81 -3.56 9.48
CA GLU A 64 -14.83 -4.43 10.66
C GLU A 64 -13.67 -4.11 11.64
N PHE A 65 -12.63 -3.42 11.17
CA PHE A 65 -11.45 -3.01 11.95
C PHE A 65 -11.64 -1.69 12.70
N GLY A 66 -12.80 -1.03 12.54
CA GLY A 66 -12.98 0.37 12.91
C GLY A 66 -12.14 1.30 12.02
N VAL A 67 -12.41 2.61 12.10
CA VAL A 67 -11.77 3.60 11.22
C VAL A 67 -10.27 3.67 11.49
N LEU A 68 -9.44 3.27 10.51
CA LEU A 68 -7.99 3.46 10.55
C LEU A 68 -7.62 4.94 10.43
N GLY A 69 -8.29 5.66 9.53
CA GLY A 69 -8.08 7.07 9.26
C GLY A 69 -6.70 7.40 8.65
N ASN A 70 -6.52 8.67 8.28
CA ASN A 70 -5.27 9.17 7.68
C ASN A 70 -4.02 8.89 8.54
N GLY A 71 -4.11 9.13 9.85
CA GLY A 71 -3.01 8.94 10.79
C GLY A 71 -2.58 7.49 10.94
N GLY A 72 -3.55 6.57 11.01
CA GLY A 72 -3.28 5.13 11.07
C GLY A 72 -2.66 4.60 9.78
N MET A 73 -3.16 5.09 8.63
CA MET A 73 -2.62 4.75 7.32
C MET A 73 -1.17 5.24 7.15
N ARG A 74 -0.89 6.46 7.59
CA ARG A 74 0.48 7.02 7.62
C ARG A 74 1.39 6.19 8.52
N ALA A 75 0.96 5.86 9.74
CA ALA A 75 1.76 5.04 10.65
C ALA A 75 2.07 3.66 10.05
N MET A 76 1.10 3.07 9.35
CA MET A 76 1.30 1.82 8.62
C MET A 76 2.35 1.98 7.52
N ALA A 77 2.19 2.95 6.61
CA ALA A 77 3.16 3.17 5.53
C ALA A 77 4.59 3.40 6.06
N CYS A 78 4.73 4.15 7.15
CA CYS A 78 6.00 4.36 7.83
C CYS A 78 6.62 3.04 8.35
N ALA A 79 5.80 2.14 8.89
CA ALA A 79 6.23 0.88 9.47
C ALA A 79 6.77 -0.12 8.45
N TYR A 80 6.28 -0.03 7.20
CA TYR A 80 6.81 -0.78 6.06
C TYR A 80 8.10 -0.18 5.48
N GLY A 81 8.62 0.90 6.08
CA GLY A 81 9.98 1.44 5.83
C GLY A 81 10.19 2.15 4.50
N SER A 82 9.13 2.75 3.94
CA SER A 82 9.14 3.37 2.60
C SER A 82 8.61 4.80 2.60
N VAL A 83 9.09 5.62 3.55
CA VAL A 83 8.80 7.07 3.63
C VAL A 83 10.07 7.83 4.06
N PRO A 84 10.21 9.15 3.82
CA PRO A 84 11.49 9.86 3.91
C PRO A 84 12.05 9.98 5.34
N HIS A 85 11.22 9.64 6.33
CA HIS A 85 11.50 9.76 7.76
C HIS A 85 11.48 8.40 8.50
N SER A 86 11.37 7.27 7.77
CA SER A 86 11.40 5.97 8.43
C SER A 86 12.82 5.63 8.87
N THR A 87 13.01 5.43 10.17
CA THR A 87 14.25 4.90 10.74
C THR A 87 14.26 3.37 10.75
N THR A 88 13.28 2.72 10.11
CA THR A 88 13.08 1.27 10.20
C THR A 88 13.34 0.63 8.84
N ALA A 89 14.04 -0.50 8.81
CA ALA A 89 14.23 -1.25 7.57
C ALA A 89 12.89 -1.67 6.95
N ALA A 90 12.81 -1.67 5.61
CA ALA A 90 11.59 -1.92 4.87
C ALA A 90 11.10 -3.37 5.00
N TYR A 91 9.80 -3.57 5.13
CA TYR A 91 9.23 -4.92 5.10
C TYR A 91 8.90 -5.29 3.64
N MET A 92 9.66 -6.23 3.08
CA MET A 92 9.73 -6.47 1.63
C MET A 92 8.73 -7.50 1.09
N HIS A 93 7.93 -8.13 1.95
CA HIS A 93 7.08 -9.26 1.57
C HIS A 93 5.64 -8.87 1.24
N LEU A 94 5.24 -7.64 1.57
CA LEU A 94 3.90 -7.17 1.26
C LEU A 94 3.76 -6.94 -0.25
N SER A 95 2.76 -7.60 -0.84
CA SER A 95 2.48 -7.54 -2.28
C SER A 95 1.10 -6.95 -2.59
N THR A 96 0.19 -6.98 -1.62
CA THR A 96 -1.23 -6.65 -1.81
C THR A 96 -1.72 -5.78 -0.67
N ILE A 97 -2.30 -4.63 -1.00
CA ILE A 97 -2.96 -3.73 -0.06
C ILE A 97 -4.41 -3.54 -0.51
N ARG A 98 -5.35 -3.83 0.39
CA ARG A 98 -6.77 -3.52 0.23
C ARG A 98 -7.22 -2.69 1.41
N VAL A 99 -7.79 -1.53 1.14
CA VAL A 99 -8.40 -0.64 2.12
C VAL A 99 -9.80 -0.29 1.65
N TRP A 100 -10.81 -0.63 2.42
CA TRP A 100 -12.22 -0.44 2.11
C TRP A 100 -12.89 0.38 3.21
N ASN A 101 -13.71 1.37 2.84
CA ASN A 101 -14.55 2.13 3.77
C ASN A 101 -13.81 2.66 5.02
N ASN A 102 -12.62 3.25 4.83
CA ASN A 102 -11.71 3.56 5.94
C ASN A 102 -11.26 5.03 6.05
N ALA A 103 -11.95 5.94 5.35
CA ALA A 103 -11.76 7.40 5.41
C ALA A 103 -10.29 7.85 5.50
N ILE A 104 -9.39 7.18 4.77
CA ILE A 104 -7.96 7.48 4.80
C ILE A 104 -7.64 8.78 4.04
N GLY A 105 -8.53 9.19 3.14
CA GLY A 105 -8.46 10.44 2.39
C GLY A 105 -7.22 10.56 1.48
N ASN A 106 -6.97 11.79 1.03
CA ASN A 106 -5.80 12.11 0.21
C ASN A 106 -4.48 11.85 0.96
N GLU A 107 -4.44 12.05 2.28
CA GLU A 107 -3.27 11.70 3.09
C GLU A 107 -2.96 10.19 3.06
N GLY A 108 -3.98 9.34 3.09
CA GLY A 108 -3.82 7.90 2.92
C GLY A 108 -3.31 7.53 1.53
N ALA A 109 -3.84 8.19 0.49
CA ALA A 109 -3.34 8.04 -0.87
C ALA A 109 -1.86 8.48 -0.99
N SER A 110 -1.47 9.58 -0.33
CA SER A 110 -0.06 10.01 -0.22
C SER A 110 0.81 8.96 0.43
N ALA A 111 0.32 8.31 1.51
CA ALA A 111 1.07 7.28 2.22
C ALA A 111 1.34 6.07 1.31
N ILE A 112 0.33 5.63 0.55
CA ILE A 112 0.48 4.59 -0.49
C ILE A 112 1.45 5.04 -1.60
N ALA A 113 1.31 6.27 -2.08
CA ALA A 113 2.18 6.84 -3.10
C ALA A 113 3.66 6.80 -2.68
N SER A 114 3.97 7.20 -1.44
CA SER A 114 5.32 7.06 -0.89
C SER A 114 5.79 5.60 -0.83
N MET A 115 4.93 4.65 -0.44
CA MET A 115 5.31 3.22 -0.46
C MET A 115 5.66 2.73 -1.87
N LEU A 116 4.96 3.22 -2.90
CA LEU A 116 5.22 2.88 -4.30
C LEU A 116 6.50 3.54 -4.83
N CYS A 117 6.86 4.73 -4.35
CA CYS A 117 8.03 5.49 -4.82
C CYS A 117 9.32 5.18 -4.09
N GLU A 118 9.25 5.15 -2.77
CA GLU A 118 10.42 5.29 -1.89
C GLU A 118 10.95 3.97 -1.38
N GLY A 119 10.29 2.86 -1.72
CA GLY A 119 10.77 1.53 -1.38
C GLY A 119 12.12 1.15 -2.03
N ASN A 120 12.78 2.03 -2.81
CA ASN A 120 14.04 1.77 -3.52
C ASN A 120 14.02 0.47 -4.35
N GLY A 121 12.84 0.05 -4.83
CA GLY A 121 12.63 -1.23 -5.53
C GLY A 121 12.59 -2.48 -4.63
N LEU A 122 12.61 -2.30 -3.31
CA LEU A 122 12.57 -3.36 -2.29
C LEU A 122 11.13 -3.76 -1.93
N VAL A 123 10.21 -2.79 -2.01
CA VAL A 123 8.78 -3.05 -1.77
C VAL A 123 8.13 -3.49 -3.08
N ASN A 124 7.60 -4.70 -3.09
CA ASN A 124 7.06 -5.37 -4.27
C ASN A 124 5.52 -5.35 -4.28
N ILE A 125 4.91 -4.18 -4.14
CA ILE A 125 3.45 -4.04 -4.18
C ILE A 125 2.97 -4.18 -5.63
N ILE A 126 2.19 -5.22 -5.88
CA ILE A 126 1.65 -5.59 -7.19
C ILE A 126 0.18 -5.21 -7.30
N TYR A 127 -0.53 -5.16 -6.16
CA TYR A 127 -1.97 -4.90 -6.11
C TYR A 127 -2.32 -3.87 -5.03
N VAL A 128 -3.02 -2.81 -5.43
CA VAL A 128 -3.59 -1.80 -4.53
C VAL A 128 -5.07 -1.62 -4.85
N GLU A 129 -5.90 -1.66 -3.81
CA GLU A 129 -7.33 -1.39 -3.89
C GLU A 129 -7.74 -0.47 -2.73
N LEU A 130 -8.20 0.73 -3.07
CA LEU A 130 -8.64 1.77 -2.14
C LEU A 130 -10.09 2.08 -2.44
N MET A 131 -11.01 1.29 -1.89
CA MET A 131 -12.44 1.42 -2.16
C MET A 131 -13.10 2.30 -1.12
N ASP A 132 -13.90 3.27 -1.56
CA ASP A 132 -14.65 4.17 -0.67
C ASP A 132 -13.78 4.73 0.46
N CYS A 133 -12.64 5.31 0.07
CA CYS A 133 -11.59 5.75 0.99
C CYS A 133 -11.57 7.27 1.17
N GLY A 134 -12.51 7.99 0.55
CA GLY A 134 -12.54 9.45 0.52
C GLY A 134 -11.41 10.07 -0.32
N ILE A 135 -10.98 9.37 -1.38
CA ILE A 135 -9.95 9.87 -2.29
C ILE A 135 -10.57 10.87 -3.27
N SER A 136 -9.97 12.05 -3.39
CA SER A 136 -10.38 13.05 -4.37
C SER A 136 -9.34 13.23 -5.48
N VAL A 137 -9.51 14.27 -6.31
CA VAL A 137 -8.55 14.70 -7.34
C VAL A 137 -7.10 14.77 -6.81
N GLU A 138 -6.92 15.34 -5.62
CA GLU A 138 -5.58 15.51 -5.04
C GLU A 138 -4.93 14.16 -4.66
N GLY A 139 -5.69 13.22 -4.11
CA GLY A 139 -5.19 11.87 -3.86
C GLY A 139 -4.83 11.13 -5.16
N CYS A 140 -5.59 11.35 -6.23
CA CYS A 140 -5.28 10.82 -7.56
C CYS A 140 -3.96 11.38 -8.09
N LYS A 141 -3.71 12.69 -7.93
CA LYS A 141 -2.45 13.33 -8.30
C LYS A 141 -1.25 12.74 -7.56
N MET A 142 -1.36 12.51 -6.25
CA MET A 142 -0.27 11.90 -5.48
C MET A 142 0.07 10.48 -5.97
N LEU A 143 -0.95 9.66 -6.26
CA LEU A 143 -0.75 8.34 -6.85
C LEU A 143 -0.14 8.43 -8.26
N ALA A 144 -0.60 9.38 -9.08
CA ALA A 144 -0.09 9.62 -10.43
C ALA A 144 1.39 10.01 -10.43
N ASP A 145 1.78 10.96 -9.57
CA ASP A 145 3.17 11.38 -9.37
C ASP A 145 4.05 10.18 -8.99
N ALA A 146 3.54 9.29 -8.15
CA ALA A 146 4.29 8.10 -7.75
C ALA A 146 4.47 7.09 -8.89
N LEU A 147 3.42 6.86 -9.68
CA LEU A 147 3.46 5.98 -10.85
C LEU A 147 4.38 6.54 -11.95
N TYR A 148 4.49 7.86 -12.05
CA TYR A 148 5.38 8.53 -13.00
C TYR A 148 6.85 8.46 -12.54
N ALA A 149 7.11 8.74 -11.26
CA ALA A 149 8.46 8.78 -10.73
C ALA A 149 9.09 7.37 -10.66
N ASN A 150 8.34 6.35 -10.25
CA ASN A 150 8.82 4.98 -10.21
C ASN A 150 8.40 4.16 -11.44
N LYS A 151 9.12 4.36 -12.55
CA LYS A 151 8.92 3.62 -13.81
C LYS A 151 9.13 2.10 -13.71
N LYS A 152 9.76 1.62 -12.63
CA LYS A 152 9.99 0.20 -12.36
C LYS A 152 9.04 -0.36 -11.31
N SER A 153 8.04 0.42 -10.88
CA SER A 153 7.03 -0.06 -9.94
C SER A 153 6.41 -1.37 -10.45
N PRO A 154 6.40 -2.44 -9.65
CA PRO A 154 5.80 -3.72 -10.04
C PRO A 154 4.27 -3.69 -9.97
N LEU A 155 3.65 -2.53 -9.67
CA LEU A 155 2.21 -2.39 -9.56
C LEU A 155 1.53 -2.77 -10.88
N GLN A 156 0.65 -3.77 -10.82
CA GLN A 156 -0.12 -4.27 -11.95
C GLN A 156 -1.60 -3.92 -11.83
N THR A 157 -2.10 -3.74 -10.62
CA THR A 157 -3.52 -3.42 -10.38
C THR A 157 -3.66 -2.26 -9.41
N LEU A 158 -4.42 -1.24 -9.83
CA LEU A 158 -4.86 -0.13 -9.01
C LEU A 158 -6.38 0.00 -9.12
N LYS A 159 -7.09 -0.12 -8.01
CA LYS A 159 -8.54 0.06 -7.96
C LYS A 159 -8.90 1.19 -7.00
N LEU A 160 -9.67 2.16 -7.49
CA LEU A 160 -10.09 3.35 -6.75
C LEU A 160 -11.63 3.48 -6.75
N ASN A 161 -12.33 2.35 -6.80
CA ASN A 161 -13.79 2.33 -6.91
C ASN A 161 -14.47 2.97 -5.70
N CYS A 162 -15.69 3.45 -5.90
CA CYS A 162 -16.55 4.09 -4.90
C CYS A 162 -15.97 5.37 -4.28
N ASN A 163 -14.91 5.96 -4.84
CA ASN A 163 -14.43 7.28 -4.44
C ASN A 163 -15.10 8.36 -5.31
N ASN A 164 -16.16 8.97 -4.77
CA ASN A 164 -17.06 9.82 -5.53
C ASN A 164 -16.43 11.18 -5.94
N ASP A 165 -15.43 11.65 -5.20
CA ASP A 165 -14.80 12.96 -5.43
C ASP A 165 -13.60 12.92 -6.41
N ILE A 166 -13.40 11.81 -7.13
CA ILE A 166 -12.34 11.69 -8.15
C ILE A 166 -12.68 12.54 -9.38
N GLY A 167 -13.88 12.40 -9.93
CA GLY A 167 -14.33 13.10 -11.16
C GLY A 167 -13.39 12.97 -12.38
N ASP A 168 -13.69 13.72 -13.43
CA ASP A 168 -12.88 13.74 -14.66
C ASP A 168 -11.46 14.30 -14.41
N GLU A 169 -11.33 15.27 -13.50
CA GLU A 169 -10.04 15.88 -13.16
C GLU A 169 -9.10 14.87 -12.49
N GLY A 170 -9.58 14.05 -11.55
CA GLY A 170 -8.77 13.03 -10.92
C GLY A 170 -8.37 11.91 -11.89
N VAL A 171 -9.24 11.57 -12.85
CA VAL A 171 -8.89 10.64 -13.94
C VAL A 171 -7.79 11.24 -14.82
N ALA A 172 -7.87 12.53 -15.15
CA ALA A 172 -6.85 13.21 -15.96
C ALA A 172 -5.47 13.19 -15.29
N GLU A 173 -5.40 13.40 -13.97
CA GLU A 173 -4.16 13.27 -13.18
C GLU A 173 -3.59 11.85 -13.29
N LEU A 174 -4.41 10.81 -13.09
CA LEU A 174 -3.97 9.41 -13.23
C LEU A 174 -3.47 9.10 -14.65
N CYS A 175 -4.12 9.62 -15.69
CA CYS A 175 -3.66 9.48 -17.06
C CYS A 175 -2.26 10.09 -17.29
N GLN A 176 -1.97 11.25 -16.68
CA GLN A 176 -0.63 11.85 -16.75
C GLN A 176 0.41 10.96 -16.08
N GLY A 177 0.12 10.45 -14.88
CA GLY A 177 1.02 9.54 -14.16
C GLY A 177 1.32 8.25 -14.91
N LEU A 178 0.32 7.76 -15.65
CA LEU A 178 0.40 6.52 -16.42
C LEU A 178 1.00 6.69 -17.82
N PHE A 179 1.26 7.92 -18.28
CA PHE A 179 1.71 8.18 -19.65
C PHE A 179 2.98 7.41 -20.04
N THR A 180 3.89 7.17 -19.09
CA THR A 180 5.10 6.35 -19.31
C THR A 180 5.11 5.03 -18.53
N ASN A 181 4.02 4.70 -17.84
CA ASN A 181 3.92 3.50 -17.05
C ASN A 181 3.65 2.27 -17.94
N THR A 182 4.50 1.25 -17.84
CA THR A 182 4.38 0.03 -18.66
C THR A 182 3.96 -1.20 -17.85
N THR A 183 3.83 -1.07 -16.53
CA THR A 183 3.62 -2.19 -15.60
C THR A 183 2.16 -2.34 -15.20
N LEU A 184 1.43 -1.25 -15.01
CA LEU A 184 0.00 -1.27 -14.66
C LEU A 184 -0.81 -1.92 -15.80
N LYS A 185 -1.65 -2.89 -15.44
CA LYS A 185 -2.51 -3.66 -16.35
C LYS A 185 -3.99 -3.43 -16.12
N VAL A 186 -4.36 -3.11 -14.87
CA VAL A 186 -5.74 -2.91 -14.46
C VAL A 186 -5.83 -1.60 -13.68
N LEU A 187 -6.64 -0.67 -14.19
CA LEU A 187 -7.10 0.52 -13.49
C LEU A 187 -8.64 0.49 -13.47
N THR A 188 -9.27 0.54 -12.30
CA THR A 188 -10.72 0.69 -12.20
C THR A 188 -11.09 1.86 -11.31
N ILE A 189 -12.04 2.68 -11.80
CA ILE A 189 -12.58 3.84 -11.12
C ILE A 189 -14.09 3.84 -11.39
N ASN A 190 -14.83 3.12 -10.56
CA ASN A 190 -16.29 3.05 -10.65
C ASN A 190 -16.91 3.99 -9.62
N TYR A 191 -17.97 4.71 -9.98
CA TYR A 191 -18.77 5.52 -9.05
C TYR A 191 -19.98 4.72 -8.58
N LEU A 192 -20.45 4.98 -7.36
CA LEU A 192 -21.79 4.54 -6.95
C LEU A 192 -22.79 5.51 -7.59
N THR A 193 -23.53 5.05 -8.59
CA THR A 193 -24.63 5.79 -9.23
C THR A 193 -25.91 5.72 -8.42
#